data_AF-A0A4R2F323-F1
#
_entry.id   AF-A0A4R2F323-F1
#
_cell.length_a   1.000
_cell.length_b   1.000
_cell.length_c   1.000
_cell.angle_alpha   90.00
_cell.angle_beta   90.00
_cell.angle_gamma   90.00
#
_symmetry.space_group_name_H-M   'P 1'
#
loop_
_entity.id
_entity.type
_entity.pdbx_description
1 polymer ?
#
loop_
_entity_poly.entity_id
_entity_poly.type
_entity_poly.pdbx_seq_one_letter_code
_entity_poly.pdbx_strand_id
1 'polypeptide(L)'
;MLFIGLDPGGKEAFGWCVILVNGDEVTKIIGSGVTSSLYVAIERLKAALEQSPTAAGIDAPLYWVLDGERRADQLIRVAMKQAGGMTSTVQHVNSLRGACLVQGVLSAVALRSEWANIQITESHPKAVLALNAEIARLVQQHEFATEHERDAFIAACCAWLSSSNESKWVDLVGFEHEKIHWPSGFPVRYVHPL
;
A
#
# COMPACT_ATOMS: atom_id res chain seq x y z
N MET A 1 -5.32 17.19 -1.26
CA MET A 1 -5.98 15.88 -1.06
C MET A 1 -5.21 15.09 -0.03
N LEU A 2 -5.89 14.27 0.78
CA LEU A 2 -5.26 13.49 1.86
C LEU A 2 -5.23 12.01 1.50
N PHE A 3 -4.10 11.36 1.76
CA PHE A 3 -3.90 9.94 1.47
C PHE A 3 -3.34 9.22 2.69
N ILE A 4 -3.80 7.99 2.89
CA ILE A 4 -3.39 7.13 4.00
C ILE A 4 -2.46 6.04 3.49
N GLY A 5 -1.45 5.71 4.28
CA GLY A 5 -0.65 4.51 4.08
C GLY A 5 -0.56 3.69 5.35
N LEU A 6 -0.63 2.37 5.19
CA LEU A 6 -0.52 1.40 6.28
C LEU A 6 0.52 0.33 5.93
N ASP A 7 1.38 0.02 6.89
CA ASP A 7 2.25 -1.15 6.86
C ASP A 7 1.88 -2.10 8.00
N PRO A 8 1.03 -3.11 7.74
CA PRO A 8 0.53 -4.00 8.77
C PRO A 8 1.61 -4.96 9.29
N GLY A 9 1.91 -4.86 10.58
CA GLY A 9 2.77 -5.80 11.29
C GLY A 9 2.22 -6.24 12.65
N GLY A 10 3.13 -6.79 13.46
CA GLY A 10 2.83 -7.24 14.81
C GLY A 10 2.91 -6.13 15.86
N LYS A 11 3.12 -6.52 17.12
CA LYS A 11 3.38 -5.59 18.23
C LYS A 11 4.54 -4.65 17.87
N GLU A 12 4.33 -3.34 18.08
CA GLU A 12 5.30 -2.26 17.78
C GLU A 12 5.81 -2.25 16.33
N ALA A 13 5.03 -2.81 15.39
CA ALA A 13 5.41 -2.96 13.99
C ALA A 13 4.26 -2.64 13.02
N PHE A 14 3.24 -1.92 13.47
CA PHE A 14 2.15 -1.47 12.60
C PHE A 14 2.37 0.00 12.20
N GLY A 15 2.90 0.23 10.99
CA GLY A 15 3.16 1.55 10.44
C GLY A 15 1.89 2.25 9.95
N TRP A 16 1.80 3.57 10.15
CA TRP A 16 0.74 4.41 9.60
C TRP A 16 1.30 5.76 9.14
N CYS A 17 0.70 6.33 8.09
CA CYS A 17 1.07 7.63 7.55
C CYS A 17 -0.13 8.33 6.94
N VAL A 18 -0.17 9.66 7.05
CA VAL A 18 -1.07 10.56 6.33
C VAL A 18 -0.25 11.59 5.58
N ILE A 19 -0.46 11.70 4.27
CA ILE A 19 0.19 12.70 3.42
C ILE A 19 -0.83 13.68 2.83
N LEU A 20 -0.39 14.93 2.64
CA LEU A 20 -1.10 15.97 1.91
C LEU A 20 -0.46 16.19 0.56
N VAL A 21 -1.27 16.05 -0.48
CA VAL A 21 -0.88 16.23 -1.88
C VAL A 21 -1.64 17.41 -2.46
N ASN A 22 -0.94 18.32 -3.14
CA ASN A 22 -1.53 19.43 -3.88
C ASN A 22 -1.15 19.33 -5.36
N GLY A 23 -2.13 19.09 -6.23
CA GLY A 23 -1.85 18.76 -7.62
C GLY A 23 -1.07 17.45 -7.71
N ASP A 24 0.10 17.51 -8.33
CA ASP A 24 0.97 16.35 -8.59
C ASP A 24 2.16 16.26 -7.62
N GLU A 25 2.08 16.94 -6.46
CA GLU A 25 3.19 17.03 -5.51
C GLU A 25 2.76 16.63 -4.09
N VAL A 26 3.55 15.75 -3.46
CA VAL A 26 3.46 15.49 -2.02
C VAL A 26 4.03 16.70 -1.28
N THR A 27 3.15 17.49 -0.67
CA THR A 27 3.54 18.75 -0.02
C THR A 27 3.93 18.58 1.43
N LYS A 28 3.34 17.61 2.14
CA LYS A 28 3.57 17.44 3.58
C LYS A 28 3.16 16.06 4.09
N ILE A 29 3.91 15.52 5.06
CA ILE A 29 3.44 14.47 5.97
C ILE A 29 2.63 15.13 7.10
N ILE A 30 1.33 14.84 7.16
CA ILE A 30 0.43 15.38 8.18
C ILE A 30 0.65 14.68 9.53
N GLY A 31 0.85 13.36 9.49
CA GLY A 31 1.18 12.55 10.66
C GLY A 31 1.65 11.17 10.24
N SER A 32 2.52 10.58 11.05
CA SER A 32 3.05 9.24 10.82
C SER A 32 3.52 8.62 12.12
N GLY A 33 3.74 7.30 12.09
CA GLY A 33 4.41 6.60 13.18
C GLY A 33 4.15 5.10 13.15
N VAL A 34 4.46 4.46 14.26
CA VAL A 34 4.27 3.01 14.46
C VAL A 34 3.42 2.76 15.70
N THR A 35 2.56 1.75 15.63
CA THR A 35 1.72 1.32 16.75
C THR A 35 1.78 -0.20 16.91
N SER A 36 1.09 -0.72 17.93
CA SER A 36 0.97 -2.17 18.15
C SER A 36 -0.30 -2.78 17.58
N SER A 37 -1.23 -1.98 17.03
CA SER A 37 -2.50 -2.50 16.53
C SER A 37 -3.18 -1.58 15.54
N LEU A 38 -3.95 -2.19 14.64
CA LEU A 38 -4.83 -1.47 13.71
C LEU A 38 -5.76 -0.50 14.42
N TYR A 39 -6.35 -0.89 15.55
CA TYR A 39 -7.27 -0.02 16.31
C TYR A 39 -6.60 1.30 16.69
N VAL A 40 -5.38 1.24 17.25
CA VAL A 40 -4.65 2.44 17.63
C VAL A 40 -4.22 3.22 16.39
N ALA A 41 -3.81 2.55 15.32
CA ALA A 41 -3.50 3.21 14.05
C ALA A 41 -4.69 3.99 13.49
N ILE A 42 -5.91 3.44 13.50
CA ILE A 42 -7.13 4.13 13.06
C ILE A 42 -7.41 5.37 13.92
N GLU A 43 -7.29 5.27 15.25
CA GLU A 43 -7.46 6.43 16.13
C GLU A 43 -6.43 7.53 15.85
N ARG A 44 -5.17 7.15 15.57
CA ARG A 44 -4.11 8.11 15.18
C ARG A 44 -4.39 8.76 13.82
N LEU A 45 -4.85 7.97 12.85
CA LEU A 45 -5.26 8.47 11.54
C LEU A 45 -6.40 9.48 11.67
N LYS A 46 -7.45 9.14 12.43
CA LYS A 46 -8.60 10.04 12.68
C LYS A 46 -8.18 11.34 13.35
N ALA A 47 -7.26 11.27 14.31
CA ALA A 47 -6.72 12.47 14.96
C ALA A 47 -5.87 13.35 14.02
N ALA A 48 -5.24 12.76 12.99
CA ALA A 48 -4.43 13.48 12.01
C ALA A 48 -5.25 14.02 10.82
N LEU A 49 -6.49 13.57 10.62
CA LEU A 49 -7.32 13.91 9.46
C LEU A 49 -8.33 15.01 9.81
N GLU A 50 -8.19 16.18 9.18
CA GLU A 50 -9.18 17.27 9.29
C GLU A 50 -10.40 17.07 8.38
N GLN A 51 -10.27 16.18 7.39
CA GLN A 51 -11.32 15.83 6.42
C GLN A 51 -11.16 14.37 5.98
N SER A 52 -12.17 13.83 5.28
CA SER A 52 -12.11 12.46 4.77
C SER A 52 -10.93 12.26 3.80
N PRO A 53 -10.18 11.15 3.92
CA PRO A 53 -9.10 10.81 3.00
C PRO A 53 -9.66 10.43 1.63
N THR A 54 -8.86 10.65 0.59
CA THR A 54 -9.21 10.33 -0.80
C THR A 54 -9.00 8.85 -1.10
N ALA A 55 -7.85 8.28 -0.69
CA ALA A 55 -7.53 6.86 -0.86
C ALA A 55 -6.56 6.37 0.23
N ALA A 56 -6.43 5.05 0.33
CA ALA A 56 -5.49 4.37 1.22
C ALA A 56 -4.68 3.29 0.50
N GLY A 57 -3.41 3.18 0.86
CA GLY A 57 -2.50 2.12 0.40
C GLY A 57 -2.10 1.24 1.56
N ILE A 58 -2.02 -0.07 1.34
CA ILE A 58 -1.68 -1.05 2.37
C ILE A 58 -0.54 -1.93 1.87
N ASP A 59 0.54 -2.06 2.65
CA ASP A 59 1.64 -3.01 2.40
C ASP A 59 1.24 -4.43 2.83
N ALA A 60 0.26 -4.99 2.11
CA ALA A 60 -0.19 -6.36 2.32
C ALA A 60 -0.96 -6.89 1.10
N PRO A 61 -1.00 -8.22 0.89
CA PRO A 61 -1.93 -8.82 -0.05
C PRO A 61 -3.36 -8.56 0.37
N LEU A 62 -4.14 -8.06 -0.57
CA LEU A 62 -5.55 -7.73 -0.35
C LEU A 62 -6.50 -8.57 -1.23
N TYR A 63 -5.96 -9.37 -2.14
CA TYR A 63 -6.74 -10.28 -2.98
C TYR A 63 -6.00 -11.57 -3.32
N TRP A 64 -6.80 -12.61 -3.62
CA TRP A 64 -6.35 -13.95 -3.90
C TRP A 64 -6.88 -14.40 -5.26
N VAL A 65 -6.11 -15.27 -5.90
CA VAL A 65 -6.53 -16.04 -7.07
C VAL A 65 -6.68 -17.50 -6.67
N LEU A 66 -7.41 -18.29 -7.47
CA LEU A 66 -7.59 -19.72 -7.20
C LEU A 66 -6.39 -20.54 -7.69
N ASP A 67 -5.63 -20.00 -8.63
CA ASP A 67 -4.31 -20.50 -9.01
C ASP A 67 -3.26 -20.39 -7.89
N GLY A 68 -2.14 -21.11 -8.07
CA GLY A 68 -1.04 -21.15 -7.11
C GLY A 68 -0.19 -19.86 -7.03
N GLU A 69 -0.32 -18.95 -8.00
CA GLU A 69 0.46 -17.71 -8.07
C GLU A 69 -0.35 -16.60 -8.78
N ARG A 70 -0.26 -15.35 -8.30
CA ARG A 70 -0.87 -14.18 -8.94
C ARG A 70 -0.01 -13.73 -10.12
N ARG A 71 -0.62 -13.45 -11.27
CA ARG A 71 0.10 -12.93 -12.43
C ARG A 71 0.69 -11.56 -12.14
N ALA A 72 0.01 -10.73 -11.34
CA ALA A 72 0.52 -9.46 -10.87
C ALA A 72 1.88 -9.59 -10.16
N ASP A 73 2.03 -10.59 -9.29
CA ASP A 73 3.28 -10.84 -8.57
C ASP A 73 4.39 -11.27 -9.55
N GLN A 74 4.06 -12.09 -10.56
CA GLN A 74 5.00 -12.47 -11.61
C GLN A 74 5.48 -11.27 -12.41
N LEU A 75 4.58 -10.36 -12.79
CA LEU A 75 4.93 -9.14 -13.54
C LEU A 75 5.89 -8.26 -12.76
N ILE A 76 5.64 -8.04 -11.46
CA ILE A 76 6.56 -7.27 -10.62
C ILE A 76 7.89 -8.00 -10.45
N ARG A 77 7.90 -9.33 -10.28
CA ARG A 77 9.17 -10.09 -10.21
C ARG A 77 10.01 -9.95 -11.48
N VAL A 78 9.37 -9.96 -12.65
CA VAL A 78 10.04 -9.71 -13.93
C VAL A 78 10.61 -8.30 -13.97
N ALA A 79 9.81 -7.29 -13.62
CA ALA A 79 10.27 -5.90 -13.57
C ALA A 79 11.43 -5.71 -12.58
N MET A 80 11.33 -6.28 -11.38
CA MET A 80 12.37 -6.29 -10.36
C MET A 80 13.68 -6.90 -10.87
N LYS A 81 13.59 -8.04 -11.56
CA LYS A 81 14.75 -8.68 -12.18
C LYS A 81 15.38 -7.79 -13.26
N GLN A 82 14.57 -7.14 -14.08
CA GLN A 82 15.03 -6.20 -15.10
C GLN A 82 15.71 -4.96 -14.50
N ALA A 83 15.24 -4.50 -13.34
CA ALA A 83 15.85 -3.42 -12.56
C ALA A 83 17.07 -3.84 -11.72
N GLY A 84 17.52 -5.11 -11.81
CA GLY A 84 18.68 -5.63 -11.07
C GLY A 84 18.41 -5.99 -9.60
N GLY A 85 17.14 -6.04 -9.19
CA GLY A 85 16.71 -6.42 -7.85
C GLY A 85 16.49 -7.93 -7.67
N MET A 86 16.22 -8.35 -6.43
CA MET A 86 15.89 -9.75 -6.11
C MET A 86 14.41 -10.04 -6.33
N THR A 87 14.09 -11.15 -6.99
CA THR A 87 12.69 -11.59 -7.21
C THR A 87 12.00 -12.02 -5.91
N SER A 88 12.77 -12.39 -4.88
CA SER A 88 12.25 -12.75 -3.55
C SER A 88 11.68 -11.57 -2.76
N THR A 89 11.86 -10.34 -3.24
CA THR A 89 11.24 -9.13 -2.67
C THR A 89 9.71 -9.19 -2.72
N VAL A 90 9.14 -9.85 -3.73
CA VAL A 90 7.69 -10.11 -3.83
C VAL A 90 7.46 -11.57 -3.46
N GLN A 91 7.04 -11.83 -2.23
CA GLN A 91 6.80 -13.19 -1.74
C GLN A 91 5.49 -13.75 -2.28
N HIS A 92 5.39 -15.08 -2.41
CA HIS A 92 4.10 -15.70 -2.70
C HIS A 92 3.17 -15.49 -1.53
N VAL A 93 1.88 -15.30 -1.80
CA VAL A 93 0.84 -15.18 -0.77
C VAL A 93 0.88 -16.35 0.23
N ASN A 94 1.16 -17.56 -0.25
CA ASN A 94 1.28 -18.77 0.58
C ASN A 94 2.56 -18.85 1.44
N SER A 95 3.50 -17.92 1.25
CA SER A 95 4.78 -17.83 1.98
C SER A 95 4.90 -16.56 2.84
N LEU A 96 3.91 -15.66 2.76
CA LEU A 96 3.95 -14.37 3.44
C LEU A 96 3.80 -14.51 4.95
N ARG A 97 4.49 -13.64 5.69
CA ARG A 97 4.40 -13.54 7.15
C ARG A 97 2.93 -13.33 7.54
N GLY A 98 2.32 -14.30 8.21
CA GLY A 98 0.87 -14.34 8.44
C GLY A 98 0.25 -13.10 9.10
N ALA A 99 1.05 -12.28 9.80
CA ALA A 99 0.61 -10.99 10.33
C ALA A 99 0.22 -10.00 9.22
N CYS A 100 1.05 -9.83 8.19
CA CYS A 100 0.78 -8.96 7.03
C CYS A 100 -0.49 -9.44 6.31
N LEU A 101 -0.63 -10.76 6.12
CA LEU A 101 -1.79 -11.37 5.47
C LEU A 101 -3.11 -11.06 6.19
N VAL A 102 -3.17 -11.32 7.49
CA VAL A 102 -4.41 -11.15 8.27
C VAL A 102 -4.68 -9.67 8.55
N GLN A 103 -3.66 -8.91 8.97
CA GLN A 103 -3.81 -7.50 9.33
C GLN A 103 -4.08 -6.63 8.11
N GLY A 104 -3.57 -6.98 6.92
CA GLY A 104 -3.89 -6.28 5.67
C GLY A 104 -5.37 -6.31 5.35
N VAL A 105 -5.97 -7.50 5.37
CA VAL A 105 -7.42 -7.67 5.14
C VAL A 105 -8.24 -6.93 6.20
N LEU A 106 -7.88 -7.06 7.48
CA LEU A 106 -8.56 -6.35 8.56
C LEU A 106 -8.45 -4.83 8.41
N SER A 107 -7.30 -4.34 7.97
CA SER A 107 -7.08 -2.91 7.69
C SER A 107 -8.01 -2.42 6.59
N ALA A 108 -8.13 -3.17 5.49
CA ALA A 108 -9.04 -2.82 4.41
C ALA A 108 -10.50 -2.76 4.91
N VAL A 109 -10.95 -3.77 5.66
CA VAL A 109 -12.31 -3.81 6.22
C VAL A 109 -12.56 -2.64 7.16
N ALA A 110 -11.63 -2.34 8.07
CA ALA A 110 -11.75 -1.24 9.03
C ALA A 110 -11.76 0.13 8.33
N LEU A 111 -10.92 0.33 7.31
CA LEU A 111 -10.91 1.56 6.53
C LEU A 111 -12.25 1.78 5.83
N ARG A 112 -12.87 0.73 5.27
CA ARG A 112 -14.20 0.85 4.67
C ARG A 112 -15.34 1.00 5.68
N SER A 113 -15.21 0.48 6.91
CA SER A 113 -16.22 0.72 7.93
C SER A 113 -16.23 2.18 8.38
N GLU A 114 -15.06 2.82 8.46
CA GLU A 114 -14.96 4.25 8.80
C GLU A 114 -15.26 5.16 7.60
N TRP A 115 -14.77 4.80 6.41
CA TRP A 115 -14.93 5.57 5.17
C TRP A 115 -15.45 4.69 4.04
N ALA A 116 -16.78 4.58 3.93
CA ALA A 116 -17.47 3.64 3.04
C ALA A 116 -17.00 3.65 1.58
N ASN A 117 -16.57 4.81 1.06
CA ASN A 117 -16.19 5.02 -0.34
C ASN A 117 -14.68 5.16 -0.56
N ILE A 118 -13.84 4.90 0.45
CA ILE A 118 -12.39 5.03 0.30
C ILE A 118 -11.86 4.03 -0.73
N GLN A 119 -11.05 4.53 -1.68
CA GLN A 119 -10.32 3.66 -2.60
C GLN A 119 -9.16 3.01 -1.85
N ILE A 120 -9.00 1.70 -2.01
CA ILE A 120 -7.95 0.91 -1.34
C ILE A 120 -7.08 0.27 -2.41
N THR A 121 -5.76 0.44 -2.28
CA THR A 121 -4.77 -0.24 -3.12
C THR A 121 -3.83 -1.09 -2.29
N GLU A 122 -3.50 -2.26 -2.83
CA GLU A 122 -2.33 -3.04 -2.42
C GLU A 122 -1.06 -2.32 -2.89
N SER A 123 0.01 -2.40 -2.10
CA SER A 123 1.31 -1.80 -2.40
C SER A 123 2.46 -2.74 -2.01
N HIS A 124 3.61 -2.60 -2.67
CA HIS A 124 4.84 -3.35 -2.37
C HIS A 124 6.02 -2.37 -2.27
N PRO A 125 6.28 -1.79 -1.09
CA PRO A 125 7.19 -0.65 -0.93
C PRO A 125 8.59 -0.87 -1.50
N LYS A 126 9.16 -2.06 -1.29
CA LYS A 126 10.50 -2.41 -1.82
C LYS A 126 10.53 -2.50 -3.34
N ALA A 127 9.46 -2.99 -3.96
CA ALA A 127 9.36 -3.04 -5.40
C ALA A 127 9.15 -1.64 -6.00
N VAL A 128 8.31 -0.83 -5.35
CA VAL A 128 8.07 0.56 -5.72
C VAL A 128 9.35 1.38 -5.66
N LEU A 129 10.14 1.25 -4.59
CA LEU A 129 11.44 1.94 -4.48
C LEU A 129 12.43 1.56 -5.58
N ALA A 130 12.45 0.29 -5.98
CA ALA A 130 13.35 -0.19 -7.02
C ALA A 130 12.92 0.26 -8.42
N LEU A 131 11.61 0.40 -8.66
CA LEU A 131 11.04 0.62 -9.98
C LEU A 131 10.60 2.07 -10.23
N ASN A 132 10.52 2.90 -9.18
CA ASN A 132 10.08 4.28 -9.29
C ASN A 132 11.07 5.26 -8.66
N ALA A 133 11.85 5.93 -9.52
CA ALA A 133 12.84 6.91 -9.09
C ALA A 133 12.24 8.15 -8.41
N GLU A 134 11.00 8.51 -8.74
CA GLU A 134 10.33 9.67 -8.15
C GLU A 134 9.94 9.40 -6.70
N ILE A 135 9.29 8.27 -6.42
CA ILE A 135 8.99 7.86 -5.04
C ILE A 135 10.27 7.62 -4.26
N ALA A 136 11.30 7.03 -4.87
CA ALA A 136 12.60 6.87 -4.23
C ALA A 136 13.21 8.23 -3.81
N ARG A 137 13.09 9.27 -4.66
CA ARG A 137 13.53 10.63 -4.34
C ARG A 137 12.70 11.25 -3.22
N LEU A 138 11.37 11.10 -3.24
CA LEU A 138 10.50 11.61 -2.16
C LEU A 138 10.84 10.98 -0.81
N VAL A 139 11.14 9.67 -0.80
CA VAL A 139 11.58 8.97 0.41
C VAL A 139 12.91 9.52 0.92
N GLN A 140 13.86 9.87 0.05
CA GLN A 140 15.13 10.49 0.46
C GLN A 140 14.98 11.91 1.03
N GLN A 141 13.88 12.60 0.75
CA GLN A 141 13.60 13.95 1.25
C GLN A 141 13.01 13.97 2.66
N HIS A 142 12.68 12.80 3.21
CA HIS A 142 12.03 12.66 4.51
C HIS A 142 12.85 11.74 5.42
N GLU A 143 12.99 12.12 6.69
CA GLU A 143 13.54 11.25 7.72
C GLU A 143 12.39 10.44 8.34
N PHE A 144 12.55 9.11 8.37
CA PHE A 144 11.61 8.19 8.99
C PHE A 144 12.26 7.55 10.21
N ALA A 145 11.52 7.40 11.30
CA ALA A 145 12.07 6.79 12.51
C ALA A 145 12.28 5.27 12.34
N THR A 146 11.52 4.64 11.44
CA THR A 146 11.54 3.19 11.23
C THR A 146 11.30 2.80 9.77
N GLU A 147 11.65 1.56 9.41
CA GLU A 147 11.29 0.96 8.12
C GLU A 147 9.76 0.91 7.93
N HIS A 148 9.00 0.57 8.97
CA HIS A 148 7.54 0.50 8.91
C HIS A 148 6.87 1.84 8.62
N GLU A 149 7.42 2.93 9.16
CA GLU A 149 6.94 4.27 8.89
C GLU A 149 7.23 4.70 7.45
N ARG A 150 8.43 4.39 6.95
CA ARG A 150 8.80 4.61 5.54
C ARG A 150 7.90 3.82 4.60
N ASP A 151 7.67 2.55 4.90
CA ASP A 151 6.89 1.65 4.06
C ASP A 151 5.41 2.05 4.05
N ALA A 152 4.88 2.52 5.19
CA ALA A 152 3.57 3.19 5.25
C ALA A 152 3.53 4.48 4.41
N PHE A 153 4.57 5.33 4.43
CA PHE A 153 4.63 6.51 3.56
C PHE A 153 4.60 6.13 2.07
N ILE A 154 5.35 5.10 1.67
CA ILE A 154 5.35 4.60 0.28
C ILE A 154 3.97 4.06 -0.11
N ALA A 155 3.30 3.34 0.79
CA ALA A 155 1.93 2.89 0.59
C ALA A 155 0.96 4.07 0.38
N ALA A 156 1.11 5.15 1.15
CA ALA A 156 0.32 6.38 0.98
C ALA A 156 0.54 7.02 -0.40
N CYS A 157 1.79 7.05 -0.87
CA CYS A 157 2.12 7.52 -2.21
C CYS A 157 1.47 6.64 -3.29
N CYS A 158 1.48 5.32 -3.14
CA CYS A 158 0.81 4.39 -4.07
C CYS A 158 -0.71 4.65 -4.12
N ALA A 159 -1.32 4.98 -2.98
CA ALA A 159 -2.73 5.35 -2.91
C ALA A 159 -3.03 6.64 -3.68
N TRP A 160 -2.19 7.65 -3.51
CA TRP A 160 -2.26 8.88 -4.27
C TRP A 160 -2.20 8.62 -5.77
N LEU A 161 -1.21 7.87 -6.21
CA LEU A 161 -0.99 7.58 -7.63
C LEU A 161 -2.08 6.69 -8.23
N SER A 162 -2.65 5.79 -7.43
CA SER A 162 -3.84 5.03 -7.82
C SER A 162 -5.03 5.97 -8.06
N SER A 163 -5.18 7.02 -7.25
CA SER A 163 -6.28 7.98 -7.40
C SER A 163 -6.09 8.99 -8.53
N SER A 164 -4.85 9.24 -8.97
CA SER A 164 -4.57 10.07 -10.15
C SER A 164 -4.72 9.24 -11.42
N ASN A 165 -5.36 9.80 -12.45
CA ASN A 165 -5.62 9.10 -13.72
C ASN A 165 -4.36 9.05 -14.62
N GLU A 166 -3.17 8.99 -14.03
CA GLU A 166 -1.92 9.08 -14.75
C GLU A 166 -1.58 7.77 -15.47
N SER A 167 -1.27 7.88 -16.77
CA SER A 167 -1.09 6.75 -17.70
C SER A 167 0.13 5.87 -17.43
N LYS A 168 0.95 6.18 -16.41
CA LYS A 168 2.21 5.48 -16.09
C LYS A 168 2.05 4.41 -15.02
N TRP A 169 0.87 4.28 -14.44
CA TRP A 169 0.59 3.35 -13.36
C TRP A 169 -0.45 2.35 -13.81
N VAL A 170 -0.11 1.07 -13.68
CA VAL A 170 -0.95 -0.02 -14.21
C VAL A 170 -1.61 -0.72 -13.05
N ASP A 171 -2.93 -0.89 -13.13
CA ASP A 171 -3.67 -1.70 -12.17
C ASP A 171 -3.51 -3.18 -12.50
N LEU A 172 -2.70 -3.86 -11.70
CA LEU A 172 -2.25 -5.21 -11.98
C LEU A 172 -3.35 -6.25 -11.81
N VAL A 173 -4.40 -5.92 -11.05
CA VAL A 173 -5.61 -6.75 -10.93
C VAL A 173 -6.20 -7.04 -12.32
N GLY A 174 -6.12 -6.08 -13.25
CA GLY A 174 -6.67 -6.23 -14.60
C GLY A 174 -5.99 -7.29 -15.46
N PHE A 175 -4.82 -7.79 -15.08
CA PHE A 175 -4.14 -8.89 -15.79
C PHE A 175 -4.52 -10.27 -15.27
N GLU A 176 -5.24 -10.36 -14.15
CA GLU A 176 -5.71 -11.64 -13.63
C GLU A 176 -6.86 -12.15 -14.51
N HIS A 177 -6.72 -13.37 -15.04
CA HIS A 177 -7.69 -13.98 -15.96
C HIS A 177 -8.78 -14.80 -15.25
N GLU A 178 -8.68 -14.96 -13.92
CA GLU A 178 -9.47 -15.88 -13.11
C GLU A 178 -10.46 -15.20 -12.14
N LYS A 179 -11.25 -16.02 -11.43
CA LYS A 179 -12.16 -15.63 -10.33
C LYS A 179 -11.35 -15.06 -9.15
N ILE A 180 -11.19 -13.75 -9.14
CA ILE A 180 -10.57 -13.04 -8.02
C ILE A 180 -11.44 -13.18 -6.76
N HIS A 181 -10.80 -13.56 -5.66
CA HIS A 181 -11.43 -13.55 -4.35
C HIS A 181 -10.93 -12.35 -3.53
N TRP A 182 -11.88 -11.61 -2.96
CA TRP A 182 -11.65 -10.44 -2.11
C TRP A 182 -11.99 -10.79 -0.66
N PRO A 183 -11.03 -11.17 0.20
CA PRO A 183 -11.35 -11.47 1.61
C PRO A 183 -11.89 -10.28 2.39
N SER A 184 -11.59 -9.06 1.94
CA SER A 184 -12.19 -7.84 2.48
C SER A 184 -13.68 -7.68 2.14
N GLY A 185 -14.20 -8.47 1.20
CA GLY A 185 -15.59 -8.42 0.74
C GLY A 185 -15.86 -7.38 -0.36
N PHE A 186 -14.83 -6.68 -0.86
CA PHE A 186 -14.97 -5.66 -1.90
C PHE A 186 -13.73 -5.57 -2.80
N PRO A 187 -13.88 -5.07 -4.04
CA PRO A 187 -12.75 -4.89 -4.94
C PRO A 187 -11.72 -3.91 -4.37
N VAL A 188 -10.44 -4.28 -4.50
CA VAL A 188 -9.29 -3.39 -4.27
C VAL A 188 -8.50 -3.26 -5.57
N ARG A 189 -7.61 -2.26 -5.62
CA ARG A 189 -6.69 -2.07 -6.73
C ARG A 189 -5.30 -2.59 -6.38
N TYR A 190 -4.46 -2.83 -7.37
CA TYR A 190 -3.06 -3.15 -7.15
C TYR A 190 -2.22 -2.38 -8.15
N VAL A 191 -1.90 -1.14 -7.81
CA VAL A 191 -1.31 -0.19 -8.75
C VAL A 191 0.21 -0.16 -8.59
N HIS A 192 0.94 -0.35 -9.69
CA HIS A 192 2.40 -0.40 -9.71
C HIS A 192 2.96 0.36 -10.94
N PRO A 193 4.15 0.96 -10.86
CA PRO A 193 4.81 1.49 -12.04
C PRO A 193 5.52 0.31 -12.71
N LEU A 194 4.96 -0.16 -13.82
CA LEU A 194 5.51 -1.22 -14.68
C LEU A 194 5.85 -0.67 -16.06
#